data_AF-A0A534RVU5-F1
#
_entry.id   AF-A0A534RVU5-F1
#
_cell.length_a   1.000
_cell.length_b   1.000
_cell.length_c   1.000
_cell.angle_alpha   90.00
_cell.angle_beta   90.00
_cell.angle_gamma   90.00
#
_symmetry.space_group_name_H-M   'P 1'
#
loop_
_entity.id
_entity.type
_entity.pdbx_description
1 polymer ?
#
loop_
_entity_poly.entity_id
_entity_poly.type
_entity_poly.pdbx_seq_one_letter_code
_entity_poly.pdbx_strand_id
1 'polypeptide(L)'
;MLRARTRTALGAAATLALAGAAASAPLPKKLPRGVSPVLYELAVPAGSEPTPEKVALGDKLFNEKRVSVNDRVACATCHDPAQGFVD
;
A
#
# COMPACT_ATOMS: atom_id res chain seq x y z
N MET A 1 -30.58 52.48 11.57
CA MET A 1 -29.84 52.06 12.77
C MET A 1 -28.71 51.12 12.36
N LEU A 2 -27.53 51.69 12.09
CA LEU A 2 -26.34 50.97 11.63
C LEU A 2 -25.59 50.42 12.84
N ARG A 3 -25.65 49.11 13.09
CA ARG A 3 -24.80 48.46 14.10
C ARG A 3 -23.62 47.80 13.39
N ALA A 4 -22.49 48.50 13.44
CA ALA A 4 -21.17 47.94 13.21
C ALA A 4 -20.98 46.66 14.03
N ARG A 5 -20.56 45.59 13.37
CA ARG A 5 -19.96 44.42 14.03
C ARG A 5 -18.75 44.00 13.22
N THR A 6 -17.64 44.63 13.56
CA THR A 6 -16.29 44.10 13.31
C THR A 6 -16.19 42.71 13.93
N ARG A 7 -15.93 41.70 13.10
CA ARG A 7 -15.44 40.40 13.56
C ARG A 7 -14.28 40.00 12.66
N THR A 8 -13.12 40.47 13.07
CA THR A 8 -11.83 39.83 12.82
C THR A 8 -11.94 38.35 13.18
N ALA A 9 -11.84 37.47 12.19
CA ALA A 9 -11.48 36.07 12.39
C ALA A 9 -10.26 35.80 11.51
N LEU A 10 -9.13 36.31 11.96
CA LEU A 10 -7.80 35.91 11.51
C LEU A 10 -7.49 34.60 12.24
N GLY A 11 -7.21 33.52 11.50
CA GLY A 11 -6.57 32.33 12.05
C GLY A 11 -7.34 31.03 11.91
N ALA A 12 -7.24 30.41 10.74
CA ALA A 12 -6.96 28.98 10.66
C ALA A 12 -5.75 28.84 9.74
N ALA A 13 -4.56 28.89 10.33
CA ALA A 13 -3.32 28.63 9.62
C ALA A 13 -3.41 27.24 9.00
N ALA A 14 -3.28 27.21 7.67
CA ALA A 14 -3.21 26.00 6.89
C ALA A 14 -2.01 25.16 7.36
N THR A 15 -2.26 24.14 8.18
CA THR A 15 -1.34 23.00 8.28
C THR A 15 -1.59 22.12 7.07
N LEU A 16 -1.11 22.57 5.91
CA LEU A 16 -0.95 21.69 4.76
C LEU A 16 0.16 20.72 5.15
N ALA A 17 -0.25 19.55 5.65
CA ALA A 17 0.66 18.46 5.97
C ALA A 17 1.52 18.21 4.74
N LEU A 18 2.83 18.37 4.93
CA LEU A 18 3.84 17.96 3.96
C LEU A 18 3.68 16.44 3.82
N ALA A 19 2.90 16.00 2.83
CA ALA A 19 2.94 14.64 2.34
C ALA A 19 4.34 14.47 1.73
N GLY A 20 5.30 14.11 2.58
CA GLY A 20 6.66 13.81 2.17
C GLY A 20 6.58 12.78 1.07
N ALA A 21 7.30 13.04 -0.04
CA ALA A 21 7.54 12.05 -1.06
C ALA A 21 7.98 10.76 -0.33
N ALA A 22 7.17 9.70 -0.44
CA ALA A 22 7.52 8.44 0.16
C ALA A 22 8.82 7.99 -0.51
N ALA A 23 9.93 8.09 0.22
CA ALA A 23 11.21 7.60 -0.25
C ALA A 23 11.05 6.11 -0.59
N SER A 24 11.71 5.65 -1.65
CA SER A 24 11.68 4.22 -2.00
C SER A 24 12.47 3.40 -0.98
N ALA A 25 12.06 2.15 -0.80
CA ALA A 25 12.79 1.19 0.00
C ALA A 25 14.21 0.94 -0.54
N PRO A 26 15.21 0.64 0.33
CA PRO A 26 16.50 0.16 -0.11
C PRO A 26 16.37 -1.11 -0.97
N LEU A 27 17.07 -1.13 -2.10
CA LEU A 27 17.04 -2.28 -3.02
C LEU A 27 17.68 -3.52 -2.35
N PRO A 28 16.99 -4.67 -2.29
CA PRO A 28 17.58 -5.88 -1.75
C PRO A 28 18.64 -6.47 -2.70
N LYS A 29 19.66 -7.12 -2.14
CA LYS A 29 20.77 -7.73 -2.90
C LYS A 29 20.33 -8.79 -3.91
N LYS A 30 19.19 -9.45 -3.66
CA LYS A 30 18.59 -10.46 -4.53
C LYS A 30 17.10 -10.19 -4.63
N LEU A 31 16.63 -9.94 -5.84
CA LEU A 31 15.21 -9.84 -6.17
C LEU A 31 14.68 -11.17 -6.69
N PRO A 32 13.38 -11.46 -6.50
CA PRO A 32 12.72 -12.59 -7.15
C PRO A 32 12.82 -12.50 -8.68
N ARG A 33 12.81 -13.65 -9.35
CA ARG A 33 12.81 -13.71 -10.81
C ARG A 33 11.60 -12.97 -11.37
N GLY A 34 11.80 -12.12 -12.37
CA GLY A 34 10.74 -11.30 -12.99
C GLY A 34 10.52 -9.94 -12.34
N VAL A 35 11.10 -9.67 -11.16
CA VAL A 35 11.05 -8.35 -10.53
C VAL A 35 12.27 -7.54 -10.96
N SER A 36 12.04 -6.46 -11.72
CA SER A 36 13.12 -5.54 -12.08
C SER A 36 13.44 -4.57 -10.94
N PRO A 37 14.69 -4.11 -10.80
CA PRO A 37 15.05 -3.11 -9.80
C PRO A 37 14.22 -1.83 -9.89
N VAL A 38 13.95 -1.37 -11.11
CA VAL A 38 13.15 -0.17 -11.37
C VAL A 38 11.72 -0.33 -10.87
N LEU A 39 11.08 -1.48 -11.14
CA LEU A 39 9.73 -1.74 -10.66
C LEU A 39 9.69 -1.88 -9.14
N TYR A 40 10.70 -2.49 -8.53
CA TYR A 40 10.79 -2.59 -7.07
C TYR A 40 10.85 -1.21 -6.43
N GLU A 41 11.70 -0.32 -6.92
CA GLU A 41 11.88 1.03 -6.40
C GLU A 41 10.61 1.90 -6.53
N LEU A 42 9.82 1.68 -7.58
CA LEU A 42 8.53 2.33 -7.77
C LEU A 42 7.41 1.72 -6.90
N ALA A 43 7.43 0.41 -6.69
CA ALA A 43 6.33 -0.33 -6.06
C ALA A 43 6.45 -0.47 -4.54
N VAL A 44 7.66 -0.32 -3.97
CA VAL A 44 7.93 -0.57 -2.56
C VAL A 44 8.35 0.73 -1.85
N PRO A 45 7.42 1.39 -1.15
CA PRO A 45 7.75 2.53 -0.30
C PRO A 45 8.67 2.15 0.86
N ALA A 46 9.49 3.10 1.32
CA ALA A 46 10.31 2.94 2.51
C ALA A 46 9.45 2.60 3.73
N GLY A 47 9.93 1.66 4.54
CA GLY A 47 9.20 1.12 5.71
C GLY A 47 8.16 0.05 5.35
N SER A 48 7.85 -0.13 4.07
CA SER A 48 6.94 -1.17 3.57
C SER A 48 7.68 -2.34 2.91
N GLU A 49 8.97 -2.49 3.20
CA GLU A 49 9.80 -3.57 2.66
C GLU A 49 9.22 -4.94 3.00
N PRO A 50 9.30 -5.92 2.08
CA PRO A 50 9.02 -7.31 2.39
C PRO A 50 9.99 -7.84 3.44
N THR A 51 9.46 -8.39 4.52
CA THR A 51 10.21 -9.20 5.49
C THR A 51 9.78 -10.66 5.36
N PRO A 52 10.58 -11.64 5.84
CA PRO A 52 10.18 -13.04 5.82
C PRO A 52 8.79 -13.29 6.43
N GLU A 53 8.47 -12.58 7.52
CA GLU A 53 7.18 -12.69 8.22
C GLU A 53 6.04 -12.10 7.38
N LYS A 54 6.26 -10.94 6.73
CA LYS A 54 5.27 -10.35 5.80
C LYS A 54 5.02 -11.24 4.60
N VAL A 55 6.07 -11.87 4.05
CA VAL A 55 5.95 -12.80 2.92
C VAL A 55 5.17 -14.04 3.34
N ALA A 56 5.48 -14.64 4.48
CA ALA A 56 4.76 -15.81 4.99
C ALA A 56 3.28 -15.49 5.28
N LEU A 57 3.00 -14.31 5.85
CA LEU A 57 1.63 -13.86 6.05
C LEU A 57 0.91 -13.64 4.71
N GLY A 58 1.58 -13.01 3.74
CA GLY A 58 1.04 -12.79 2.40
C GLY A 58 0.67 -14.09 1.70
N ASP A 59 1.56 -15.09 1.73
CA ASP A 59 1.30 -16.44 1.18
C ASP A 59 0.07 -17.09 1.83
N LYS A 60 -0.05 -17.00 3.15
CA LYS A 60 -1.23 -17.49 3.86
C LYS A 60 -2.51 -16.78 3.39
N LEU A 61 -2.48 -15.46 3.29
CA LEU A 61 -3.64 -14.65 2.90
C LEU A 61 -4.03 -14.87 1.43
N PHE A 62 -3.07 -15.02 0.53
CA PHE A 62 -3.30 -15.29 -0.90
C PHE A 62 -4.11 -16.58 -1.11
N ASN A 63 -3.91 -17.56 -0.23
CA ASN A 63 -4.59 -18.85 -0.23
C ASN A 63 -5.80 -18.92 0.72
N GLU A 64 -6.12 -17.84 1.46
CA GLU A 64 -7.16 -17.84 2.50
C GLU A 64 -8.52 -17.45 1.93
N LYS A 65 -9.47 -18.39 1.92
CA LYS A 65 -10.82 -18.14 1.42
C LYS A 65 -11.65 -17.27 2.34
N ARG A 66 -11.34 -17.23 3.64
CA ARG A 66 -12.06 -16.41 4.63
C ARG A 66 -11.90 -14.90 4.45
N VAL A 67 -11.02 -14.49 3.53
CA VAL A 67 -10.91 -13.09 3.11
C VAL A 67 -12.10 -12.69 2.21
N SER A 68 -12.74 -13.65 1.53
CA SER A 68 -13.98 -13.39 0.78
C SER A 68 -15.21 -13.31 1.68
N VAL A 69 -16.23 -12.57 1.23
CA VAL A 69 -17.47 -12.33 1.99
C VAL A 69 -18.23 -13.60 2.40
N ASN A 70 -17.98 -14.73 1.73
CA ASN A 70 -18.71 -15.97 1.92
C ASN A 70 -17.80 -17.21 2.08
N ASP A 71 -16.52 -16.99 2.37
CA ASP A 71 -15.52 -18.04 2.60
C ASP A 71 -15.30 -19.01 1.41
N ARG A 72 -15.63 -18.63 0.17
CA ARG A 72 -15.52 -19.51 -0.99
C ARG A 72 -14.36 -19.21 -1.94
N VAL A 73 -13.92 -17.96 -2.02
CA VAL A 73 -12.94 -17.49 -3.00
C VAL A 73 -11.71 -16.95 -2.27
N ALA A 74 -10.53 -17.34 -2.72
CA ALA A 74 -9.26 -16.71 -2.35
C ALA A 74 -8.65 -16.05 -3.60
N CYS A 75 -7.57 -15.28 -3.45
CA CYS A 75 -6.83 -14.77 -4.60
C CYS A 75 -6.37 -15.92 -5.51
N ALA A 76 -5.85 -17.00 -4.91
CA ALA A 76 -5.42 -18.22 -5.60
C ALA A 76 -6.53 -18.97 -6.36
N THR A 77 -7.82 -18.65 -6.14
CA THR A 77 -8.93 -19.27 -6.88
C THR A 77 -8.95 -18.85 -8.34
N CYS A 78 -8.63 -17.58 -8.61
CA CYS A 78 -8.50 -17.04 -9.97
C CYS A 78 -7.02 -16.86 -10.36
N HIS A 79 -6.08 -16.79 -9.43
CA HIS A 79 -4.66 -16.61 -9.74
C HIS A 79 -3.84 -17.84 -9.34
N ASP A 80 -4.13 -19.00 -9.95
CA ASP A 80 -3.43 -20.26 -9.66
C ASP A 80 -1.95 -20.17 -10.10
N PRO A 81 -0.98 -20.35 -9.18
CA PRO A 81 0.44 -20.40 -9.52
C PRO A 81 0.78 -21.45 -10.60
N ALA A 82 0.09 -22.59 -10.62
CA ALA A 82 0.31 -23.64 -11.60
C ALA A 82 -0.14 -23.24 -13.02
N GLN A 83 -1.05 -22.28 -13.13
CA GLN A 83 -1.51 -21.71 -14.40
C GLN A 83 -0.85 -20.37 -14.72
N GLY A 84 0.13 -19.93 -13.91
CA GLY A 84 0.87 -18.70 -14.15
C GLY A 84 0.25 -17.45 -13.54
N PHE A 85 -0.57 -17.57 -12.50
CA PHE A 85 -1.20 -16.46 -11.76
C PHE A 85 -2.19 -15.63 -12.60
N VAL A 86 -2.88 -16.26 -13.54
CA VAL A 86 -3.92 -15.64 -14.39
C VAL A 86 -5.25 -16.36 -14.20
N ASP A 87 -6.34 -15.66 -14.52
CA ASP A 87 -7.73 -16.15 -14.47
C ASP A 87 -8.04 -17.14 -15.60
#